data_AF-A0A4Q7Y5F8-F1
#
_entry.id   AF-A0A4Q7Y5F8-F1
#
_cell.length_a   1.000
_cell.length_b   1.000
_cell.length_c   1.000
_cell.angle_alpha   90.00
_cell.angle_beta   90.00
_cell.angle_gamma   90.00
#
_symmetry.space_group_name_H-M   'P 1'
#
loop_
_entity.id
_entity.type
_entity.pdbx_description
1 polymer ?
#
loop_
_entity_poly.entity_id
_entity_poly.type
_entity_poly.pdbx_seq_one_letter_code
_entity_poly.pdbx_strand_id
1 'polypeptide(L)'
;MTDRHPVDKAPSLLRPPTWTRSAACAGLVTRDHDYWHPHDDLPAATKAAQFAVARRVCAACPVRYPCALEALEGSIAHGMYGGLDPGDRRRLARRHGYPNPGAAQHGTYARYVSCKEDDGRACADCREAKRRYIADRVAKEGDAAIRRGRRPQRRRPLSPEEKVLRAVRRAGGPVTARAIYRTTGVKTARVRQIVAQAVAAGKLAPGSVA
;
A
#
# COMPACT_ATOMS: atom_id res chain seq x y z
N MET A 1 12.17 25.29 -2.23
CA MET A 1 13.18 24.32 -1.73
C MET A 1 12.62 22.93 -1.96
N THR A 2 12.94 22.35 -3.11
CA THR A 2 12.41 21.05 -3.54
C THR A 2 13.17 19.96 -2.82
N ASP A 3 12.60 19.43 -1.74
CA ASP A 3 13.13 18.27 -1.06
C ASP A 3 12.92 17.04 -1.95
N ARG A 4 13.90 16.81 -2.85
CA ARG A 4 14.04 15.56 -3.59
C ARG A 4 14.24 14.48 -2.54
N HIS A 5 13.15 13.78 -2.23
CA HIS A 5 13.19 12.65 -1.31
C HIS A 5 14.30 11.71 -1.80
N PRO A 6 15.34 11.45 -0.99
CA PRO A 6 16.49 10.69 -1.44
C PRO A 6 16.03 9.30 -1.86
N VAL A 7 16.02 9.08 -3.17
CA VAL A 7 16.02 7.74 -3.74
C VAL A 7 17.35 7.12 -3.34
N ASP A 8 17.26 5.91 -2.79
CA ASP A 8 18.37 4.97 -2.68
C ASP A 8 19.37 5.20 -1.52
N LYS A 9 19.00 4.68 -0.35
CA LYS A 9 19.94 4.02 0.56
C LYS A 9 19.47 2.59 0.81
N ALA A 10 19.40 1.77 -0.22
CA ALA A 10 19.45 0.33 0.02
C ALA A 10 20.88 0.04 0.52
N PRO A 11 21.10 -0.46 1.74
CA PRO A 11 22.45 -0.79 2.18
C PRO A 11 23.01 -1.86 1.25
N SER A 12 24.17 -1.62 0.66
CA SER A 12 24.89 -2.60 -0.13
C SER A 12 25.30 -3.77 0.77
N LEU A 13 24.51 -4.84 0.78
CA LEU A 13 24.65 -6.00 1.68
C LEU A 13 25.87 -6.90 1.39
N LEU A 14 26.70 -6.57 0.40
CA LEU A 14 27.90 -7.37 0.06
C LEU A 14 28.95 -7.37 1.18
N ARG A 15 28.95 -6.36 2.05
CA ARG A 15 29.75 -6.35 3.28
C ARG A 15 28.97 -5.57 4.35
N PRO A 16 28.56 -6.22 5.45
CA PRO A 16 27.89 -5.49 6.51
C PRO A 16 28.85 -4.43 7.09
N PRO A 17 28.34 -3.28 7.55
CA PRO A 17 29.16 -2.22 8.12
C PRO A 17 30.07 -2.74 9.24
N THR A 18 31.26 -2.14 9.40
CA THR A 18 32.28 -2.62 10.35
C THR A 18 31.80 -2.66 11.79
N TRP A 19 30.86 -1.78 12.16
CA TRP A 19 30.25 -1.77 13.49
C TRP A 19 29.55 -3.10 13.80
N THR A 20 29.05 -3.84 12.81
CA THR A 20 28.35 -5.12 13.03
C THR A 20 29.27 -6.21 13.60
N ARG A 21 30.60 -6.06 13.50
CA ARG A 21 31.59 -7.02 14.05
C ARG A 21 31.51 -7.16 15.57
N SER A 22 31.00 -6.15 16.27
CA SER A 22 30.85 -6.16 17.73
C SER A 22 29.39 -6.45 18.16
N ALA A 23 28.54 -6.93 17.24
CA ALA A 23 27.16 -7.24 17.56
C ALA A 23 27.05 -8.48 18.46
N ALA A 24 26.44 -8.32 19.64
CA ALA A 24 26.24 -9.43 20.59
C ALA A 24 25.32 -10.54 20.05
N CYS A 25 24.54 -10.26 19.01
CA CYS A 25 23.70 -11.26 18.34
C CYS A 25 24.46 -12.10 17.31
N ALA A 26 25.68 -11.70 16.92
CA ALA A 26 26.46 -12.43 15.93
C ALA A 26 26.75 -13.86 16.42
N GLY A 27 26.40 -14.85 15.62
CA GLY A 27 26.57 -16.27 15.95
C GLY A 27 25.47 -16.89 16.82
N LEU A 28 24.46 -16.13 17.24
CA LEU A 28 23.31 -16.66 18.00
C LEU A 28 22.15 -17.11 17.11
N VAL A 29 22.12 -16.67 15.86
CA VAL A 29 21.11 -17.07 14.87
C VAL A 29 21.48 -18.43 14.30
N THR A 30 20.52 -19.36 14.31
CA THR A 30 20.65 -20.68 13.68
C THR A 30 19.61 -20.84 12.59
N ARG A 31 19.73 -21.89 11.77
CA ARG A 31 18.75 -22.16 10.70
C ARG A 31 17.33 -22.32 11.24
N ASP A 32 17.19 -22.90 12.41
CA ASP A 32 15.89 -23.28 12.97
C ASP A 32 15.42 -22.30 14.07
N HIS A 33 16.27 -21.37 14.50
CA HIS A 33 15.94 -20.35 15.50
C HIS A 33 16.57 -18.99 15.17
N ASP A 34 15.71 -18.03 14.82
CA ASP A 34 16.06 -16.61 14.68
C ASP A 34 15.12 -15.76 15.53
N TYR A 35 15.60 -15.30 16.70
CA TYR A 35 14.83 -14.46 17.61
C TYR A 35 14.67 -13.01 17.11
N TRP A 36 15.54 -12.57 16.20
CA TRP A 36 15.52 -11.21 15.65
C TRP A 36 14.61 -11.13 14.43
N HIS A 37 14.48 -12.21 13.67
CA HIS A 37 13.66 -12.27 12.46
C HIS A 37 12.71 -13.47 12.50
N PRO A 38 11.71 -13.46 13.40
CA PRO A 38 10.70 -14.53 13.48
C PRO A 38 9.97 -14.70 12.14
N HIS A 39 9.68 -15.96 11.77
CA HIS A 39 8.91 -16.24 10.55
C HIS A 39 7.50 -15.63 10.60
N ASP A 40 7.01 -15.24 9.43
CA ASP A 40 5.73 -14.52 9.29
C ASP A 40 4.50 -15.41 9.60
N ASP A 41 4.61 -16.72 9.43
CA ASP A 41 3.56 -17.72 9.69
C ASP A 41 3.41 -18.07 11.18
N LEU A 42 4.36 -17.68 12.03
CA LEU A 42 4.26 -17.91 13.48
C LEU A 42 3.08 -17.14 14.09
N PRO A 43 2.41 -17.68 15.13
CA PRO A 43 1.43 -16.94 15.90
C PRO A 43 2.02 -15.66 16.53
N ALA A 44 1.22 -14.60 16.66
CA ALA A 44 1.67 -13.32 17.20
C ALA A 44 2.30 -13.44 18.61
N ALA A 45 1.76 -14.31 19.46
CA ALA A 45 2.29 -14.58 20.79
C ALA A 45 3.71 -15.19 20.73
N THR A 46 3.94 -16.13 19.82
CA THR A 46 5.26 -16.75 19.59
C THR A 46 6.27 -15.73 19.10
N LYS A 47 5.90 -14.86 18.15
CA LYS A 47 6.77 -13.76 17.69
C LYS A 47 7.13 -12.81 18.84
N ALA A 48 6.14 -12.47 19.67
CA ALA A 48 6.36 -11.61 20.83
C ALA A 48 7.33 -12.24 21.84
N ALA A 49 7.21 -13.55 22.09
CA ALA A 49 8.14 -14.28 22.95
C ALA A 49 9.58 -14.29 22.39
N GLN A 50 9.74 -14.53 21.08
CA GLN A 50 11.06 -14.47 20.43
C GLN A 50 11.67 -13.07 20.51
N PHE A 51 10.87 -12.02 20.24
CA PHE A 51 11.31 -10.65 20.44
C PHE A 51 11.68 -10.33 21.89
N ALA A 52 11.00 -10.89 22.88
CA ALA A 52 11.38 -10.71 24.28
C ALA A 52 12.78 -11.29 24.57
N VAL A 53 13.14 -12.42 23.98
CA VAL A 53 14.50 -13.00 24.06
C VAL A 53 15.51 -12.08 23.37
N ALA A 54 15.25 -11.66 22.13
CA ALA A 54 16.13 -10.78 21.38
C ALA A 54 16.38 -9.43 22.09
N ARG A 55 15.37 -8.87 22.78
CA ARG A 55 15.52 -7.63 23.57
C ARG A 55 16.55 -7.76 24.69
N ARG A 56 16.62 -8.91 25.37
CA ARG A 56 17.59 -9.14 26.45
C ARG A 56 19.01 -9.08 25.93
N VAL A 57 19.28 -9.72 24.80
CA VAL A 57 20.59 -9.65 24.14
C VAL A 57 20.89 -8.23 23.65
N CYS A 58 19.91 -7.57 23.03
CA CYS A 58 20.10 -6.20 22.53
C CYS A 58 20.35 -5.18 23.65
N ALA A 59 19.83 -5.40 24.86
CA ALA A 59 20.00 -4.48 25.99
C ALA A 59 21.48 -4.32 26.40
N ALA A 60 22.28 -5.37 26.27
CA ALA A 60 23.72 -5.37 26.59
C ALA A 60 24.61 -5.19 25.36
N CYS A 61 24.05 -5.04 24.16
CA CYS A 61 24.81 -5.01 22.91
C CYS A 61 25.52 -3.65 22.73
N PRO A 62 26.86 -3.63 22.52
CA PRO A 62 27.61 -2.37 22.41
C PRO A 62 27.26 -1.56 21.17
N VAL A 63 26.64 -2.19 20.16
CA VAL A 63 26.27 -1.55 18.88
C VAL A 63 24.77 -1.36 18.73
N ARG A 64 24.05 -1.33 19.85
CA ARG A 64 22.60 -1.15 19.89
C ARG A 64 22.15 0.12 19.14
N TYR A 65 22.82 1.24 19.35
CA TYR A 65 22.47 2.53 18.75
C TYR A 65 22.67 2.57 17.23
N PRO A 66 23.86 2.28 16.67
CA PRO A 66 24.05 2.27 15.21
C PRO A 66 23.13 1.25 14.52
N CYS A 67 22.87 0.10 15.15
CA CYS A 67 21.92 -0.89 14.64
C CYS A 67 20.48 -0.36 14.55
N ALA A 68 20.01 0.34 15.58
CA ALA A 68 18.68 0.96 15.59
C ALA A 68 18.57 2.07 14.53
N LEU A 69 19.60 2.90 14.40
CA LEU A 69 19.63 4.02 13.47
C LEU A 69 19.58 3.54 12.02
N GLU A 70 20.41 2.55 11.67
CA GLU A 70 20.42 1.98 10.31
C GLU A 70 19.05 1.40 9.92
N ALA A 71 18.37 0.75 10.86
CA ALA A 71 17.03 0.22 10.62
C ALA A 71 15.94 1.30 10.47
N LEU A 72 16.08 2.43 11.18
CA LEU A 72 15.16 3.57 11.07
C LEU A 72 15.37 4.32 9.76
N GLU A 73 16.62 4.67 9.43
CA GLU A 73 16.97 5.38 8.19
C GLU A 73 16.67 4.53 6.95
N GLY A 74 17.01 3.24 6.99
CA GLY A 74 16.74 2.27 5.92
C GLY A 74 15.28 1.85 5.82
N SER A 75 14.39 2.34 6.68
CA SER A 75 12.97 2.00 6.69
C SER A 75 12.70 0.48 6.77
N ILE A 76 13.56 -0.26 7.49
CA ILE A 76 13.54 -1.73 7.53
C ILE A 76 12.25 -2.21 8.20
N ALA A 77 11.45 -2.95 7.43
CA ALA A 77 10.06 -3.29 7.76
C ALA A 77 9.89 -4.38 8.83
N HIS A 78 10.77 -5.39 8.80
CA HIS A 78 10.62 -6.63 9.58
C HIS A 78 11.76 -6.78 10.59
N GLY A 79 11.61 -7.74 11.51
CA GLY A 79 12.62 -8.10 12.50
C GLY A 79 12.93 -7.03 13.55
N MET A 80 13.87 -7.36 14.44
CA MET A 80 14.34 -6.54 15.56
C MET A 80 15.73 -5.98 15.29
N TYR A 81 15.90 -4.69 15.53
CA TYR A 81 17.17 -3.98 15.33
C TYR A 81 17.42 -3.06 16.52
N GLY A 82 18.60 -3.14 17.14
CA GLY A 82 18.95 -2.32 18.31
C GLY A 82 17.97 -2.47 19.49
N GLY A 83 17.31 -3.62 19.60
CA GLY A 83 16.28 -3.89 20.60
C GLY A 83 14.92 -3.24 20.30
N LEU A 84 14.69 -2.73 19.09
CA LEU A 84 13.44 -2.16 18.61
C LEU A 84 12.74 -3.16 17.69
N ASP A 85 11.52 -3.58 18.03
CA ASP A 85 10.68 -4.38 17.14
C ASP A 85 10.03 -3.48 16.04
N PRO A 86 9.33 -4.05 15.04
CA PRO A 86 8.70 -3.25 14.00
C PRO A 86 7.69 -2.22 14.54
N GLY A 87 7.01 -2.52 15.64
CA GLY A 87 6.07 -1.60 16.30
C GLY A 87 6.80 -0.43 16.96
N ASP A 88 7.90 -0.69 17.65
CA ASP A 88 8.77 0.33 18.24
C ASP A 88 9.30 1.29 17.17
N ARG A 89 9.84 0.73 16.08
CA ARG A 89 10.39 1.57 15.00
C ARG A 89 9.32 2.41 14.33
N ARG A 90 8.10 1.88 14.12
CA ARG A 90 6.97 2.69 13.62
C ARG A 90 6.59 3.84 14.56
N ARG A 91 6.59 3.60 15.88
CA ARG A 91 6.34 4.65 16.88
C ARG A 91 7.43 5.72 16.87
N LEU A 92 8.69 5.31 16.86
CA LEU A 92 9.84 6.21 16.83
C LEU A 92 9.90 7.01 15.52
N ALA A 93 9.65 6.37 14.39
CA ALA A 93 9.63 7.04 13.09
C ALA A 93 8.59 8.16 13.04
N ARG A 94 7.37 7.90 13.54
CA ARG A 94 6.32 8.92 13.66
C ARG A 94 6.71 10.07 14.59
N ARG A 95 7.43 9.80 15.67
CA ARG A 95 7.83 10.80 16.67
C ARG A 95 8.99 11.67 16.19
N HIS A 96 9.94 11.10 15.45
CA HIS A 96 11.21 11.73 15.13
C HIS A 96 11.40 12.03 13.64
N GLY A 97 10.38 11.80 12.81
CA GLY A 97 10.42 12.12 11.37
C GLY A 97 11.22 11.13 10.51
N TYR A 98 11.49 9.92 10.99
CA TYR A 98 12.08 8.88 10.12
C TYR A 98 11.05 8.37 9.11
N PRO A 99 11.50 7.80 7.97
CA PRO A 99 10.64 7.06 7.08
C PRO A 99 9.84 5.98 7.82
N ASN A 100 8.55 5.84 7.51
CA ASN A 100 7.71 4.84 8.16
C ASN A 100 8.19 3.42 7.76
N PRO A 101 8.67 2.58 8.70
CA PRO A 101 9.16 1.24 8.38
C PRO A 101 8.14 0.40 7.62
N GLY A 102 8.59 -0.22 6.52
CA GLY A 102 7.72 -1.00 5.62
C GLY A 102 6.80 -0.18 4.72
N ALA A 103 6.92 1.15 4.72
CA ALA A 103 6.40 1.94 3.62
C ALA A 103 7.07 1.53 2.31
N ALA A 104 6.27 1.35 1.26
CA ALA A 104 6.81 1.21 -0.08
C ALA A 104 7.66 2.44 -0.45
N GLN A 105 8.67 2.22 -1.29
CA GLN A 105 9.55 3.29 -1.76
C GLN A 105 8.79 4.36 -2.55
N HIS A 106 9.21 5.62 -2.41
CA HIS A 106 8.69 6.70 -3.25
C HIS A 106 8.95 6.40 -4.73
N GLY A 107 8.09 6.91 -5.62
CA GLY A 107 8.16 6.56 -7.05
C GLY A 107 7.60 5.18 -7.40
N THR A 108 6.92 4.50 -6.46
CA THR A 108 6.18 3.25 -6.74
C THR A 108 4.67 3.45 -6.63
N TYR A 109 3.90 2.64 -7.36
CA TYR A 109 2.43 2.65 -7.24
C TYR A 109 1.96 2.25 -5.83
N ALA A 110 2.66 1.32 -5.18
CA ALA A 110 2.36 0.90 -3.82
C ALA A 110 2.46 2.06 -2.80
N ARG A 111 3.42 2.98 -3.00
CA ARG A 111 3.58 4.15 -2.15
C ARG A 111 2.58 5.26 -2.44
N TYR A 112 2.09 5.39 -3.68
CA TYR A 112 1.15 6.45 -4.08
C TYR A 112 -0.08 6.58 -3.15
N VAL A 113 -0.60 5.48 -2.63
CA VAL A 113 -1.79 5.49 -1.77
C VAL A 113 -1.51 6.17 -0.42
N SER A 114 -0.33 5.92 0.16
CA SER A 114 0.04 6.34 1.51
C SER A 114 0.91 7.59 1.57
N CYS A 115 1.57 7.97 0.47
CA CYS A 115 2.30 9.23 0.38
C CYS A 115 1.30 10.38 0.26
N LYS A 116 1.29 11.26 1.26
CA LYS A 116 0.50 12.50 1.30
C LYS A 116 1.40 13.62 1.80
N GLU A 117 1.57 14.63 0.95
CA GLU A 117 2.12 15.94 1.29
C GLU A 117 1.05 16.74 2.06
N ASP A 118 1.40 17.90 2.59
CA ASP A 118 0.51 18.73 3.42
C ASP A 118 -0.78 19.13 2.70
N ASP A 119 -0.72 19.26 1.38
CA ASP A 119 -1.86 19.56 0.51
C ASP A 119 -2.78 18.36 0.22
N GLY A 120 -2.49 17.19 0.82
CA GLY A 120 -3.23 15.94 0.63
C GLY A 120 -2.94 15.22 -0.71
N ARG A 121 -2.05 15.73 -1.55
CA ARG A 121 -1.60 15.07 -2.79
C ARG A 121 -0.41 14.15 -2.48
N ALA A 122 -0.26 13.10 -3.29
CA ALA A 122 0.96 12.30 -3.25
C ALA A 122 2.09 13.05 -3.96
N CYS A 123 3.36 12.86 -3.59
CA CYS A 123 4.48 13.54 -4.23
C CYS A 123 4.59 13.30 -5.75
N ALA A 124 5.39 14.11 -6.44
CA ALA A 124 5.53 14.06 -7.90
C ALA A 124 5.88 12.65 -8.43
N ASP A 125 6.85 11.98 -7.83
CA ASP A 125 7.31 10.66 -8.25
C ASP A 125 6.21 9.61 -8.08
N CYS A 126 5.51 9.64 -6.94
CA CYS A 126 4.38 8.75 -6.68
C CYS A 126 3.22 8.98 -7.66
N ARG A 127 2.94 10.24 -8.05
CA ARG A 127 1.93 10.56 -9.07
C ARG A 127 2.33 10.02 -10.43
N GLU A 128 3.59 10.15 -10.81
CA GLU A 128 4.13 9.61 -12.05
C GLU A 128 4.08 8.08 -12.08
N ALA A 129 4.48 7.43 -11.00
CA ALA A 129 4.38 5.98 -10.84
C ALA A 129 2.94 5.47 -11.05
N LYS A 130 1.95 6.20 -10.56
CA LYS A 130 0.53 5.91 -10.83
C LYS A 130 0.16 6.07 -12.30
N ARG A 131 0.65 7.11 -12.99
CA ARG A 131 0.37 7.29 -14.42
C ARG A 131 0.91 6.10 -15.21
N ARG A 132 2.15 5.68 -14.94
CA ARG A 132 2.79 4.51 -15.56
C ARG A 132 2.00 3.23 -15.29
N TYR A 133 1.67 2.97 -14.03
CA TYR A 133 0.86 1.81 -13.66
C TYR A 133 -0.48 1.74 -14.40
N ILE A 134 -1.19 2.88 -14.53
CA ILE A 134 -2.45 2.93 -15.27
C ILE A 134 -2.23 2.67 -16.76
N ALA A 135 -1.20 3.26 -17.37
CA ALA A 135 -0.87 3.05 -18.78
C ALA A 135 -0.56 1.58 -19.08
N ASP A 136 0.29 0.95 -18.26
CA ASP A 136 0.65 -0.47 -18.40
C ASP A 136 -0.56 -1.38 -18.27
N ARG A 137 -1.44 -1.09 -17.32
CA ARG A 137 -2.68 -1.86 -17.12
C ARG A 137 -3.59 -1.76 -18.35
N VAL A 138 -3.75 -0.57 -18.92
CA VAL A 138 -4.55 -0.34 -20.13
C VAL A 138 -3.93 -1.05 -21.35
N ALA A 139 -2.61 -0.99 -21.50
CA ALA A 139 -1.89 -1.68 -22.56
C ALA A 139 -2.10 -3.21 -22.47
N LYS A 140 -1.87 -3.80 -21.28
CA LYS A 140 -2.09 -5.24 -21.03
C LYS A 140 -3.54 -5.68 -21.29
N GLU A 141 -4.52 -4.86 -20.90
CA GLU A 141 -5.94 -5.11 -21.19
C GLU A 141 -6.23 -5.07 -22.70
N GLY A 142 -5.62 -4.12 -23.42
CA GLY A 142 -5.66 -4.03 -24.89
C GLY A 142 -5.06 -5.27 -25.56
N ASP A 143 -3.85 -5.67 -25.16
CA ASP A 143 -3.17 -6.85 -25.69
C ASP A 143 -3.94 -8.14 -25.40
N ALA A 144 -4.56 -8.25 -24.23
CA ALA A 144 -5.44 -9.37 -23.89
C ALA A 144 -6.72 -9.38 -24.75
N ALA A 145 -7.26 -8.21 -25.11
CA ALA A 145 -8.38 -8.12 -26.03
C ALA A 145 -7.99 -8.58 -27.44
N ILE A 146 -6.85 -8.09 -27.96
CA ILE A 146 -6.30 -8.49 -29.26
C ILE A 146 -6.10 -10.01 -29.30
N ARG A 147 -5.45 -10.60 -28.28
CA ARG A 147 -5.24 -12.06 -28.18
C ARG A 147 -6.54 -12.88 -28.20
N ARG A 148 -7.67 -12.30 -27.76
CA ARG A 148 -9.00 -12.93 -27.79
C ARG A 148 -9.75 -12.64 -29.10
N GLY A 149 -9.07 -12.18 -30.15
CA GLY A 149 -9.67 -11.78 -31.42
C GLY A 149 -10.57 -10.54 -31.32
N ARG A 150 -10.54 -9.80 -30.21
CA ARG A 150 -11.33 -8.58 -30.03
C ARG A 150 -10.50 -7.38 -30.45
N ARG A 151 -10.97 -6.64 -31.46
CA ARG A 151 -10.38 -5.34 -31.80
C ARG A 151 -10.52 -4.39 -30.60
N PRO A 152 -9.43 -3.82 -30.05
CA PRO A 152 -9.51 -2.87 -28.94
C PRO A 152 -10.19 -1.60 -29.45
N GLN A 153 -11.50 -1.50 -29.24
CA GLN A 153 -12.24 -0.28 -29.51
C GLN A 153 -11.88 0.73 -28.43
N ARG A 154 -11.51 1.97 -28.81
CA ARG A 154 -11.50 3.12 -27.90
C ARG A 154 -12.93 3.34 -27.44
N ARG A 155 -13.36 2.63 -26.40
CA ARG A 155 -14.70 2.82 -25.84
C ARG A 155 -14.70 4.18 -25.18
N ARG A 156 -15.54 5.09 -25.69
CA ARG A 156 -15.84 6.35 -25.03
C ARG A 156 -16.16 6.05 -23.55
N PRO A 157 -15.56 6.77 -22.60
CA PRO A 157 -15.92 6.61 -21.20
C PRO A 157 -17.42 6.80 -21.06
N LEU A 158 -18.11 5.83 -20.45
CA LEU A 158 -19.53 5.97 -20.18
C LEU A 158 -19.75 7.18 -19.26
N SER A 159 -20.71 8.03 -19.61
CA SER A 159 -21.17 9.12 -18.77
C SER A 159 -21.69 8.58 -17.44
N PRO A 160 -21.76 9.40 -16.38
CA PRO A 160 -22.40 8.98 -15.12
C PRO A 160 -23.81 8.43 -15.31
N GLU A 161 -24.60 9.00 -16.24
CA GLU A 161 -25.94 8.52 -16.58
C GLU A 161 -25.89 7.13 -17.21
N GLU A 162 -25.06 6.93 -18.24
CA GLU A 162 -24.92 5.65 -18.92
C GLU A 162 -24.46 4.53 -17.97
N LYS A 163 -23.54 4.85 -17.05
CA LYS A 163 -23.09 3.90 -16.01
C LYS A 163 -24.22 3.48 -15.09
N VAL A 164 -25.01 4.44 -14.59
CA VAL A 164 -26.12 4.17 -13.67
C VAL A 164 -27.22 3.37 -14.36
N LEU A 165 -27.66 3.79 -15.56
CA LEU A 165 -28.70 3.07 -16.32
C LEU A 165 -28.28 1.64 -16.65
N ARG A 166 -27.02 1.43 -17.06
CA ARG A 166 -26.48 0.09 -17.33
C ARG A 166 -26.42 -0.77 -16.07
N ALA A 167 -26.05 -0.19 -14.92
CA ALA A 167 -26.00 -0.91 -13.65
C ALA A 167 -27.40 -1.33 -13.17
N VAL A 168 -28.40 -0.44 -13.26
CA VAL A 168 -29.80 -0.74 -12.90
C VAL A 168 -30.37 -1.84 -13.79
N ARG A 169 -30.21 -1.73 -15.12
CA ARG A 169 -30.68 -2.76 -16.06
C ARG A 169 -30.03 -4.12 -15.83
N ARG A 170 -28.74 -4.14 -15.48
CA ARG A 170 -28.01 -5.38 -15.15
C ARG A 170 -28.49 -6.02 -13.85
N ALA A 171 -28.95 -5.24 -12.89
CA ALA A 171 -29.46 -5.75 -11.62
C ALA A 171 -30.79 -6.52 -11.79
N GLY A 172 -31.58 -6.19 -12.83
CA GLY A 172 -32.82 -6.92 -13.16
C GLY A 172 -33.95 -6.76 -12.13
N GLY A 173 -33.80 -5.89 -11.14
CA GLY A 173 -34.74 -5.67 -10.04
C GLY A 173 -34.31 -4.50 -9.14
N PRO A 174 -35.03 -4.26 -8.02
CA PRO A 174 -34.76 -3.14 -7.11
C PRO A 174 -33.34 -3.22 -6.55
N VAL A 175 -32.56 -2.15 -6.75
CA VAL A 175 -31.16 -2.07 -6.30
C VAL A 175 -30.95 -0.80 -5.48
N THR A 176 -30.15 -0.86 -4.42
CA THR A 176 -29.92 0.33 -3.61
C THR A 176 -28.94 1.31 -4.27
N ALA A 177 -29.11 2.60 -4.02
CA ALA A 177 -28.17 3.62 -4.53
C ALA A 177 -26.71 3.34 -4.10
N ARG A 178 -26.50 2.73 -2.92
CA ARG A 178 -25.16 2.35 -2.41
C ARG A 178 -24.55 1.17 -3.17
N ALA A 179 -25.37 0.22 -3.64
CA ALA A 179 -24.90 -0.85 -4.51
C ALA A 179 -24.45 -0.32 -5.89
N ILE A 180 -25.18 0.67 -6.44
CA ILE A 180 -24.78 1.34 -7.69
C ILE A 180 -23.48 2.14 -7.50
N TYR A 181 -23.30 2.86 -6.39
CA TYR A 181 -22.05 3.57 -6.08
C TYR A 181 -20.84 2.63 -6.08
N ARG A 182 -20.94 1.47 -5.43
CA ARG A 182 -19.82 0.50 -5.33
C ARG A 182 -19.35 -0.01 -6.68
N THR A 183 -20.23 -0.10 -7.68
CA THR A 183 -19.91 -0.65 -9.00
C THR A 183 -19.52 0.42 -10.01
N THR A 184 -20.03 1.64 -9.87
CA THR A 184 -19.88 2.72 -10.87
C THR A 184 -18.98 3.88 -10.42
N GLY A 185 -18.78 4.04 -9.10
CA GLY A 185 -18.12 5.19 -8.50
C GLY A 185 -18.96 6.47 -8.50
N VAL A 186 -20.20 6.44 -9.01
CA VAL A 186 -21.10 7.61 -9.02
C VAL A 186 -21.69 7.81 -7.63
N LYS A 187 -21.48 8.98 -7.03
CA LYS A 187 -21.96 9.30 -5.67
C LYS A 187 -23.47 9.08 -5.54
N THR A 188 -23.92 8.56 -4.40
CA THR A 188 -25.31 8.14 -4.15
C THR A 188 -26.35 9.24 -4.41
N ALA A 189 -26.06 10.50 -4.05
CA ALA A 189 -26.94 11.63 -4.35
C ALA A 189 -27.14 11.83 -5.87
N ARG A 190 -26.06 11.72 -6.64
CA ARG A 190 -26.10 11.82 -8.10
C ARG A 190 -26.79 10.61 -8.74
N VAL A 191 -26.65 9.42 -8.17
CA VAL A 191 -27.40 8.22 -8.59
C VAL A 191 -28.90 8.46 -8.47
N ARG A 192 -29.38 8.93 -7.31
CA ARG A 192 -30.81 9.21 -7.09
C ARG A 192 -31.37 10.22 -8.09
N GLN A 193 -30.64 11.31 -8.34
CA GLN A 193 -31.03 12.32 -9.32
C GLN A 193 -31.17 11.72 -10.73
N ILE A 194 -30.16 10.96 -11.18
CA ILE A 194 -30.16 10.31 -12.50
C ILE A 194 -31.34 9.35 -12.62
N VAL A 195 -31.63 8.56 -11.58
CA VAL A 195 -32.74 7.60 -11.59
C VAL A 195 -34.08 8.33 -11.64
N ALA A 196 -34.28 9.38 -10.85
CA ALA A 196 -35.50 10.18 -10.88
C ALA A 196 -35.76 10.79 -12.28
N GLN A 197 -34.72 11.35 -12.90
CA GLN A 197 -34.77 11.88 -14.27
C GLN A 197 -35.08 10.77 -15.29
N ALA A 198 -34.50 9.59 -15.13
CA ALA A 198 -34.73 8.46 -16.02
C ALA A 198 -36.16 7.89 -15.89
N VAL A 199 -36.72 7.84 -14.69
CA VAL A 199 -38.12 7.44 -14.44
C VAL A 199 -39.08 8.46 -15.05
N ALA A 200 -38.84 9.76 -14.83
CA ALA A 200 -39.64 10.83 -15.44
C ALA A 200 -39.61 10.79 -16.97
N ALA A 201 -38.48 10.39 -17.56
CA ALA A 201 -38.31 10.21 -18.99
C ALA A 201 -38.77 8.83 -19.52
N GLY A 202 -39.40 7.99 -18.69
CA GLY A 202 -39.88 6.65 -19.08
C GLY A 202 -38.77 5.62 -19.38
N LYS A 203 -37.51 5.91 -19.05
CA LYS A 203 -36.34 5.05 -19.33
C LYS A 203 -36.13 3.94 -18.28
N LEU A 204 -36.76 4.07 -17.11
CA LEU A 204 -36.70 3.11 -16.00
C LEU A 204 -38.08 3.02 -15.32
N ALA A 205 -38.38 1.87 -14.73
CA ALA A 205 -39.62 1.67 -13.97
C ALA A 205 -39.56 2.40 -12.60
N PRO A 206 -40.70 2.91 -12.08
CA PRO A 206 -40.78 3.37 -10.70
C PRO A 206 -40.32 2.29 -9.72
N GLY A 207 -39.59 2.66 -8.66
CA GLY A 207 -39.08 1.69 -7.68
C GLY A 207 -37.84 0.88 -8.11
N SER A 208 -37.26 1.16 -9.29
CA SER A 208 -36.02 0.51 -9.75
C SER A 208 -34.82 0.71 -8.81
N VAL A 209 -34.83 1.78 -8.00
CA VAL A 209 -33.81 2.05 -6.99
C VAL A 209 -34.44 2.49 -5.68
N ALA A 210 -34.03 1.84 -4.59
CA ALA A 210 -34.36 2.20 -3.21
C ALA A 210 -33.27 3.09 -2.57
#